data_AF-A0A345C0T6-F1
#
_entry.id   AF-A0A345C0T6-F1
#
_cell.length_a   1.000
_cell.length_b   1.000
_cell.length_c   1.000
_cell.angle_alpha   90.00
_cell.angle_beta   90.00
_cell.angle_gamma   90.00
#
_symmetry.space_group_name_H-M   'P 1'
#
loop_
_entity.id
_entity.type
_entity.pdbx_description
1 polymer ?
#
loop_
_entity_poly.entity_id
_entity_poly.type
_entity_poly.pdbx_seq_one_letter_code
_entity_poly.pdbx_strand_id
1 'polypeptide(L)'
;MITGYMYIVCFLSIHLGLICSIYFFSRYKGSLMVNMMMTMALAMVFGLSLGFFFGIVLHGDLLYSTLFSITFAGITGFILGIRLHVLASIEGLFSGIMAGMMGTMVVEMLTISEGAALLLISLLLLMGTTMFCIRHVLQETFSTFVQKYDYVLLVATCMLMLLTFWTFPFSNMENQPSPQHEENHHMMIGKEPSKEKKQACKADPNTYGGY
;
A
#
# COMPACT_ATOMS: atom_id res chain seq x y z
N MET A 1 1.23 -19.26 -6.66
CA MET A 1 1.30 -17.83 -7.05
C MET A 1 0.05 -17.38 -7.78
N ILE A 2 -0.31 -17.95 -8.94
CA ILE A 2 -1.50 -17.54 -9.74
C ILE A 2 -2.80 -17.55 -8.92
N THR A 3 -3.07 -18.61 -8.15
CA THR A 3 -4.26 -18.72 -7.30
C THR A 3 -4.35 -17.61 -6.25
N GLY A 4 -3.20 -17.18 -5.70
CA GLY A 4 -3.15 -16.08 -4.73
C GLY A 4 -3.50 -14.74 -5.37
N TYR A 5 -2.96 -14.44 -6.55
CA TYR A 5 -3.31 -13.21 -7.27
C TYR A 5 -4.79 -13.16 -7.67
N MET A 6 -5.36 -14.28 -8.12
CA MET A 6 -6.80 -14.37 -8.41
C MET A 6 -7.65 -14.05 -7.19
N TYR A 7 -7.28 -14.58 -6.02
CA TYR A 7 -7.99 -14.29 -4.77
C TYR A 7 -7.94 -12.81 -4.40
N ILE A 8 -6.77 -12.17 -4.50
CA ILE A 8 -6.61 -10.74 -4.19
C ILE A 8 -7.45 -9.88 -5.14
N VAL A 9 -7.44 -10.16 -6.45
CA VAL A 9 -8.23 -9.43 -7.44
C VAL A 9 -9.73 -9.59 -7.18
N CYS A 10 -10.18 -10.81 -6.86
CA CYS A 10 -11.56 -11.07 -6.48
C CYS A 10 -11.95 -10.27 -5.23
N PHE A 11 -11.10 -10.27 -4.20
CA PHE A 11 -11.33 -9.54 -2.95
C PHE A 11 -11.46 -8.03 -3.17
N LEU A 12 -10.53 -7.41 -3.91
CA LEU A 12 -10.58 -5.99 -4.24
C LEU A 12 -11.83 -5.64 -5.05
N SER A 13 -12.22 -6.49 -5.99
CA SER A 13 -13.41 -6.31 -6.82
C SER A 13 -14.70 -6.38 -6.00
N ILE A 14 -14.78 -7.33 -5.05
CA ILE A 14 -15.92 -7.46 -4.13
C ILE A 14 -16.04 -6.23 -3.25
N HIS A 15 -14.94 -5.72 -2.69
CA HIS A 15 -14.95 -4.50 -1.89
C HIS A 15 -15.42 -3.29 -2.69
N LEU A 16 -14.88 -3.10 -3.90
CA LEU A 16 -15.26 -1.99 -4.77
C LEU A 16 -16.75 -2.07 -5.11
N GLY A 17 -17.24 -3.27 -5.47
CA GLY A 17 -18.65 -3.52 -5.74
C GLY A 17 -19.55 -3.25 -4.54
N LEU A 18 -19.16 -3.68 -3.34
CA LEU A 18 -19.92 -3.44 -2.11
C LEU A 18 -20.05 -1.94 -1.81
N ILE A 19 -18.95 -1.20 -1.90
CA ILE A 19 -18.91 0.25 -1.66
C ILE A 19 -19.77 0.97 -2.68
N CYS A 20 -19.59 0.67 -3.98
CA CYS A 20 -20.40 1.24 -5.05
C CYS A 20 -21.89 0.92 -4.89
N SER A 21 -22.24 -0.31 -4.49
CA SER A 21 -23.62 -0.73 -4.24
C SER A 21 -24.25 0.08 -3.13
N ILE A 22 -23.55 0.26 -2.00
CA ILE A 22 -24.03 1.02 -0.85
C ILE A 22 -24.19 2.50 -1.21
N TYR A 23 -23.21 3.11 -1.88
CA TYR A 23 -23.35 4.50 -2.34
C TYR A 23 -24.49 4.68 -3.33
N PHE A 24 -24.73 3.69 -4.21
CA PHE A 24 -25.82 3.74 -5.17
C PHE A 24 -27.19 3.61 -4.49
N PHE A 25 -27.31 2.69 -3.53
CA PHE A 25 -28.57 2.38 -2.84
C PHE A 25 -28.92 3.42 -1.78
N SER A 26 -27.93 3.90 -1.01
CA SER A 26 -28.17 4.73 0.17
C SER A 26 -28.53 6.18 -0.14
N ARG A 27 -28.51 6.60 -1.43
CA ARG A 27 -28.81 7.99 -1.88
C ARG A 27 -28.24 9.04 -0.90
N TYR A 28 -27.05 8.79 -0.39
CA TYR A 28 -26.48 9.50 0.76
C TYR A 28 -26.31 10.98 0.42
N LYS A 29 -26.94 11.85 1.21
CA LYS A 29 -26.78 13.31 1.13
C LYS A 29 -26.07 13.82 2.38
N GLY A 30 -24.81 13.40 2.55
CA GLY A 30 -23.93 13.93 3.59
C GLY A 30 -23.50 15.37 3.30
N SER A 31 -22.90 16.01 4.32
CA SER A 31 -22.23 17.29 4.12
C SER A 31 -21.06 17.16 3.14
N LEU A 32 -20.76 18.25 2.43
CA LEU A 32 -19.74 18.26 1.38
C LEU A 32 -18.35 17.84 1.91
N MET A 33 -18.01 18.28 3.13
CA MET A 33 -16.74 17.96 3.78
C MET A 33 -16.64 16.47 4.18
N VAL A 34 -17.73 15.86 4.65
CA VAL A 34 -17.75 14.43 5.01
C VAL A 34 -17.58 13.57 3.76
N ASN A 35 -18.26 13.92 2.67
CA ASN A 35 -18.15 13.20 1.40
C ASN A 35 -16.71 13.22 0.87
N MET A 36 -16.06 14.39 0.90
CA MET A 36 -14.65 14.57 0.53
C MET A 36 -13.71 13.66 1.33
N MET A 37 -13.81 13.72 2.66
CA MET A 37 -12.96 12.92 3.55
C MET A 37 -13.18 11.41 3.36
N MET A 38 -14.43 10.98 3.19
CA MET A 38 -14.77 9.59 2.93
C MET A 38 -14.19 9.09 1.60
N THR A 39 -14.29 9.90 0.53
CA THR A 39 -13.71 9.54 -0.77
C THR A 39 -12.20 9.48 -0.74
N MET A 40 -11.56 10.44 -0.06
CA MET A 40 -10.10 10.46 0.13
C MET A 40 -9.62 9.20 0.87
N ALA A 41 -10.25 8.86 2.01
CA ALA A 41 -9.87 7.70 2.81
C ALA A 41 -10.03 6.39 2.03
N LEU A 42 -11.16 6.21 1.34
CA LEU A 42 -11.39 5.01 0.53
C LEU A 42 -10.42 4.93 -0.65
N ALA A 43 -10.21 6.04 -1.37
CA ALA A 43 -9.31 6.09 -2.52
C ALA A 43 -7.85 5.82 -2.12
N MET A 44 -7.38 6.34 -0.99
CA MET A 44 -6.02 6.05 -0.51
C MET A 44 -5.82 4.58 -0.21
N VAL A 45 -6.72 3.96 0.55
CA VAL A 45 -6.49 2.58 0.98
C VAL A 45 -6.68 1.59 -0.18
N PHE A 46 -7.59 1.89 -1.12
CA PHE A 46 -7.66 1.17 -2.40
C PHE A 46 -6.40 1.37 -3.23
N GLY A 47 -5.92 2.61 -3.36
CA GLY A 47 -4.73 2.95 -4.13
C GLY A 47 -3.47 2.28 -3.58
N LEU A 48 -3.28 2.27 -2.27
CA LEU A 48 -2.18 1.55 -1.60
C LEU A 48 -2.25 0.05 -1.87
N SER A 49 -3.44 -0.55 -1.75
CA SER A 49 -3.62 -1.99 -1.99
C SER A 49 -3.33 -2.37 -3.44
N LEU A 50 -3.76 -1.54 -4.41
CA LEU A 50 -3.44 -1.73 -5.82
C LEU A 50 -1.95 -1.50 -6.10
N GLY A 51 -1.33 -0.49 -5.48
CA GLY A 51 0.11 -0.22 -5.58
C GLY A 51 0.96 -1.37 -5.05
N PHE A 52 0.62 -1.93 -3.90
CA PHE A 52 1.30 -3.11 -3.37
C PHE A 52 1.09 -4.33 -4.26
N PHE A 53 -0.12 -4.54 -4.77
CA PHE A 53 -0.41 -5.63 -5.69
C PHE A 53 0.42 -5.57 -6.98
N PHE A 54 0.42 -4.42 -7.67
CA PHE A 54 1.21 -4.25 -8.90
C PHE A 54 2.72 -4.27 -8.63
N GLY A 55 3.17 -3.68 -7.51
CA GLY A 55 4.58 -3.70 -7.09
C GLY A 55 5.15 -5.11 -6.86
N ILE A 56 4.34 -6.04 -6.35
CA ILE A 56 4.75 -7.44 -6.18
C ILE A 56 4.72 -8.19 -7.53
N VAL A 57 3.73 -7.93 -8.38
CA VAL A 57 3.54 -8.65 -9.65
C VAL A 57 4.61 -8.28 -10.69
N LEU A 58 5.00 -7.01 -10.77
CA LEU A 58 5.94 -6.48 -11.77
C LEU A 58 7.29 -6.09 -11.14
N HIS A 59 7.77 -6.87 -10.17
CA HIS A 59 9.04 -6.61 -9.51
C HIS A 59 10.19 -6.57 -10.53
N GLY A 60 10.98 -5.49 -10.55
CA GLY A 60 12.09 -5.26 -11.49
C GLY A 60 11.85 -4.15 -12.53
N ASP A 61 10.61 -3.72 -12.76
CA ASP A 61 10.26 -2.64 -13.69
C ASP A 61 9.39 -1.56 -13.00
N LEU A 62 10.02 -0.71 -12.17
CA LEU A 62 9.36 0.34 -11.37
C LEU A 62 8.43 1.24 -12.19
N LEU A 63 8.84 1.62 -13.41
CA LEU A 63 8.05 2.50 -14.28
C LEU A 63 6.74 1.83 -14.73
N TYR A 64 6.81 0.58 -15.17
CA TYR A 64 5.63 -0.16 -15.64
C TYR A 64 4.66 -0.43 -14.49
N SER A 65 5.18 -0.87 -13.34
CA SER A 65 4.36 -1.11 -12.15
C SER A 65 3.63 0.16 -11.69
N THR A 66 4.35 1.31 -11.69
CA THR A 66 3.80 2.59 -11.25
C THR A 66 2.75 3.12 -12.23
N LEU A 67 2.98 3.02 -13.54
CA LEU A 67 2.01 3.43 -14.56
C LEU A 67 0.69 2.64 -14.44
N PHE A 68 0.78 1.31 -14.27
CA PHE A 68 -0.41 0.49 -14.07
C PHE A 68 -1.12 0.83 -12.75
N SER A 69 -0.36 0.94 -11.66
CA SER A 69 -0.91 1.28 -10.35
C SER A 69 -1.64 2.62 -10.36
N ILE A 70 -1.01 3.69 -10.84
CA ILE A 70 -1.60 5.03 -10.91
C ILE A 70 -2.86 5.04 -11.76
N THR A 71 -2.85 4.34 -12.90
CA THR A 71 -4.02 4.25 -13.80
C THR A 71 -5.19 3.59 -13.09
N PHE A 72 -5.00 2.40 -12.52
CA PHE A 72 -6.07 1.67 -11.85
C PHE A 72 -6.51 2.33 -10.52
N ALA A 73 -5.57 2.84 -9.73
CA ALA A 73 -5.85 3.56 -8.48
C ALA A 73 -6.59 4.87 -8.72
N GLY A 74 -6.20 5.63 -9.76
CA GLY A 74 -6.88 6.87 -10.15
C GLY A 74 -8.30 6.62 -10.66
N ILE A 75 -8.49 5.61 -11.53
CA ILE A 75 -9.82 5.25 -12.05
C ILE A 75 -10.73 4.78 -10.92
N THR A 76 -10.25 3.93 -10.02
CA THR A 76 -11.04 3.46 -8.87
C THR A 76 -11.39 4.61 -7.93
N GLY A 77 -10.45 5.50 -7.62
CA GLY A 77 -10.71 6.71 -6.82
C GLY A 77 -11.75 7.65 -7.45
N PHE A 78 -11.70 7.81 -8.78
CA PHE A 78 -12.69 8.60 -9.51
C PHE A 78 -14.10 7.98 -9.48
N ILE A 79 -14.20 6.66 -9.71
CA ILE A 79 -15.48 5.93 -9.66
C ILE A 79 -16.11 6.00 -8.26
N LEU A 80 -15.30 5.95 -7.21
CA LEU A 80 -15.78 6.07 -5.82
C LEU A 80 -16.39 7.46 -5.54
N GLY A 81 -15.82 8.54 -6.08
CA GLY A 81 -16.29 9.90 -5.79
C GLY A 81 -17.38 10.44 -6.73
N ILE A 82 -17.55 9.89 -7.93
CA ILE A 82 -18.48 10.43 -8.95
C ILE A 82 -19.94 10.51 -8.49
N ARG A 83 -20.34 9.63 -7.56
CA ARG A 83 -21.72 9.56 -7.05
C ARG A 83 -22.03 10.56 -5.95
N LEU A 84 -21.01 11.10 -5.28
CA LEU A 84 -21.20 12.04 -4.18
C LEU A 84 -21.17 13.49 -4.69
N HIS A 85 -20.04 13.90 -5.29
CA HIS A 85 -19.86 15.24 -5.82
C HIS A 85 -18.65 15.29 -6.77
N VAL A 86 -18.67 16.22 -7.74
CA VAL A 86 -17.55 16.39 -8.69
C VAL A 86 -16.24 16.69 -7.94
N LEU A 87 -16.27 17.56 -6.92
CA LEU A 87 -15.08 17.87 -6.13
C LEU A 87 -14.53 16.63 -5.38
N ALA A 88 -15.42 15.79 -4.83
CA ALA A 88 -15.03 14.56 -4.15
C ALA A 88 -14.42 13.53 -5.12
N SER A 89 -14.89 13.49 -6.38
CA SER A 89 -14.29 12.64 -7.43
C SER A 89 -12.87 13.06 -7.82
N ILE A 90 -12.60 14.38 -7.86
CA ILE A 90 -11.28 14.91 -8.17
C ILE A 90 -10.33 14.63 -7.01
N GLU A 91 -10.78 14.86 -5.77
CA GLU A 91 -10.00 14.56 -4.58
C GLU A 91 -9.67 13.07 -4.47
N GLY A 92 -10.66 12.20 -4.71
CA GLY A 92 -10.45 10.75 -4.78
C GLY A 92 -9.47 10.33 -5.88
N LEU A 93 -9.53 10.95 -7.07
CA LEU A 93 -8.58 10.66 -8.15
C LEU A 93 -7.14 11.03 -7.75
N PHE A 94 -6.89 12.25 -7.30
CA PHE A 94 -5.55 12.67 -6.91
C PHE A 94 -5.02 11.87 -5.71
N SER A 95 -5.88 11.60 -4.73
CA SER A 95 -5.54 10.81 -3.56
C SER A 95 -5.20 9.35 -3.91
N GLY A 96 -5.97 8.74 -4.81
CA GLY A 96 -5.71 7.39 -5.33
C GLY A 96 -4.40 7.31 -6.12
N ILE A 97 -4.13 8.28 -6.99
CA ILE A 97 -2.86 8.38 -7.74
C ILE A 97 -1.67 8.47 -6.78
N MET A 98 -1.76 9.37 -5.79
CA MET A 98 -0.71 9.56 -4.79
C MET A 98 -0.45 8.27 -4.00
N ALA A 99 -1.52 7.60 -3.57
CA ALA A 99 -1.44 6.34 -2.84
C ALA A 99 -0.86 5.20 -3.68
N GLY A 100 -1.28 5.05 -4.94
CA GLY A 100 -0.76 4.01 -5.84
C GLY A 100 0.72 4.17 -6.15
N MET A 101 1.16 5.41 -6.39
CA MET A 101 2.57 5.75 -6.58
C MET A 101 3.40 5.39 -5.34
N MET A 102 2.97 5.85 -4.16
CA MET A 102 3.67 5.57 -2.91
C MET A 102 3.70 4.06 -2.61
N GLY A 103 2.58 3.36 -2.83
CA GLY A 103 2.50 1.92 -2.58
C GLY A 103 3.48 1.12 -3.43
N THR A 104 3.52 1.42 -4.73
CA THR A 104 4.43 0.75 -5.67
C THR A 104 5.90 0.97 -5.28
N MET A 105 6.27 2.21 -4.99
CA MET A 105 7.64 2.57 -4.63
C MET A 105 8.11 1.88 -3.35
N VAL A 106 7.24 1.76 -2.33
CA VAL A 106 7.59 1.08 -1.08
C VAL A 106 7.88 -0.40 -1.34
N VAL A 107 7.03 -1.10 -2.09
CA VAL A 107 7.22 -2.55 -2.32
C VAL A 107 8.45 -2.86 -3.18
N GLU A 108 8.82 -1.98 -4.10
CA GLU A 108 9.99 -2.18 -4.96
C GLU A 108 11.30 -2.12 -4.17
N MET A 109 11.34 -1.30 -3.11
CA MET A 109 12.50 -1.16 -2.22
C MET A 109 12.59 -2.27 -1.16
N LEU A 110 11.56 -3.12 -1.03
CA LEU A 110 11.49 -4.19 -0.03
C LEU A 110 11.62 -5.57 -0.69
N THR A 111 11.95 -6.58 0.12
CA THR A 111 11.94 -7.97 -0.36
C THR A 111 10.50 -8.44 -0.62
N ILE A 112 10.33 -9.42 -1.50
CA ILE A 112 9.01 -9.97 -1.85
C ILE A 112 8.23 -10.44 -0.61
N SER A 113 8.94 -10.97 0.40
CA SER A 113 8.35 -11.41 1.67
C SER A 113 7.75 -10.24 2.45
N GLU A 114 8.52 -9.17 2.64
CA GLU A 114 8.05 -7.98 3.36
C GLU A 114 6.95 -7.23 2.58
N GLY A 115 7.05 -7.20 1.25
CA GLY A 115 6.01 -6.63 0.38
C GLY A 115 4.67 -7.36 0.52
N ALA A 116 4.69 -8.69 0.67
CA ALA A 116 3.48 -9.47 0.94
C ALA A 116 2.86 -9.16 2.31
N ALA A 117 3.69 -8.91 3.33
CA ALA A 117 3.21 -8.48 4.65
C ALA A 117 2.55 -7.08 4.59
N LEU A 118 3.14 -6.13 3.85
CA LEU A 118 2.56 -4.81 3.63
C LEU A 118 1.23 -4.87 2.88
N LEU A 119 1.11 -5.74 1.88
CA LEU A 119 -0.15 -5.99 1.18
C LEU A 119 -1.22 -6.51 2.14
N LEU A 120 -0.87 -7.45 3.03
CA LEU A 120 -1.81 -7.95 4.05
C LEU A 120 -2.27 -6.83 4.99
N ILE A 121 -1.35 -5.98 5.46
CA ILE A 121 -1.67 -4.83 6.31
C ILE A 121 -2.58 -3.84 5.57
N SER A 122 -2.35 -3.59 4.28
CA SER A 122 -3.18 -2.68 3.49
C SER A 122 -4.58 -3.25 3.25
N LEU A 123 -4.71 -4.56 3.03
CA LEU A 123 -6.01 -5.23 2.95
C LEU A 123 -6.76 -5.16 4.27
N LEU A 124 -6.06 -5.29 5.40
CA LEU A 124 -6.62 -5.11 6.73
C LEU A 124 -7.16 -3.69 6.95
N LEU A 125 -6.37 -2.69 6.54
CA LEU A 125 -6.78 -1.29 6.55
C LEU A 125 -7.98 -1.07 5.63
N LEU A 126 -7.99 -1.71 4.45
CA LEU A 126 -9.10 -1.61 3.51
C LEU A 126 -10.40 -2.13 4.13
N MET A 127 -10.33 -3.29 4.78
CA MET A 127 -11.45 -3.84 5.54
C MET A 127 -11.93 -2.87 6.62
N GLY A 128 -11.02 -2.33 7.43
CA GLY A 128 -11.37 -1.40 8.51
C GLY A 128 -12.04 -0.11 7.98
N THR A 129 -11.42 0.54 7.00
CA THR A 129 -11.91 1.79 6.42
C THR A 129 -13.24 1.61 5.70
N THR A 130 -13.40 0.51 4.95
CA THR A 130 -14.67 0.23 4.26
C THR A 130 -15.80 0.03 5.27
N MET A 131 -15.55 -0.68 6.38
CA MET A 131 -16.56 -0.86 7.42
C MET A 131 -16.91 0.41 8.16
N PHE A 132 -15.90 1.23 8.46
CA PHE A 132 -16.13 2.54 9.05
C PHE A 132 -17.01 3.41 8.13
N CYS A 133 -16.68 3.47 6.84
CA CYS A 133 -17.46 4.23 5.86
C CYS A 133 -18.89 3.70 5.73
N ILE A 134 -19.06 2.38 5.66
CA ILE A 134 -20.38 1.76 5.53
C ILE A 134 -21.22 2.05 6.77
N ARG A 135 -20.68 1.85 7.98
CA ARG A 135 -21.40 2.18 9.22
C ARG A 135 -21.80 3.65 9.26
N HIS A 136 -20.89 4.55 8.91
CA HIS A 136 -21.16 5.99 8.89
C HIS A 136 -22.32 6.35 7.94
N VAL A 137 -22.28 5.87 6.68
CA VAL A 137 -23.36 6.11 5.70
C VAL A 137 -24.68 5.52 6.17
N LEU A 138 -24.64 4.31 6.73
CA LEU A 138 -25.83 3.60 7.16
C LEU A 138 -26.45 4.22 8.42
N GLN A 139 -25.65 4.76 9.35
CA GLN A 139 -26.13 5.47 10.53
C GLN A 139 -26.89 6.74 10.17
N GLU A 140 -26.33 7.52 9.25
CA GLU A 140 -26.95 8.75 8.76
C GLU A 140 -28.21 8.49 7.93
N THR A 141 -28.26 7.37 7.19
CA THR A 141 -29.40 7.09 6.29
C THR A 141 -30.52 6.30 7.00
N PHE A 142 -30.17 5.30 7.82
CA PHE A 142 -31.11 4.32 8.39
C PHE A 142 -30.72 3.94 9.83
N SER A 143 -30.75 4.90 10.76
CA SER A 143 -30.33 4.73 12.16
C SER A 143 -30.97 3.53 12.88
N THR A 144 -32.24 3.22 12.60
CA THR A 144 -32.97 2.06 13.15
C THR A 144 -32.54 0.72 12.55
N PHE A 145 -32.06 0.70 11.30
CA PHE A 145 -31.61 -0.51 10.62
C PHE A 145 -30.18 -0.87 11.04
N VAL A 146 -29.34 0.13 11.32
CA VAL A 146 -27.97 -0.08 11.78
C VAL A 146 -27.92 -0.97 13.01
N GLN A 147 -28.67 -0.69 14.07
CA GLN A 147 -28.54 -1.42 15.33
C GLN A 147 -28.76 -2.94 15.18
N LYS A 148 -29.56 -3.37 14.20
CA LYS A 148 -29.82 -4.79 13.92
C LYS A 148 -28.76 -5.44 13.02
N TYR A 149 -28.25 -4.72 12.03
CA TYR A 149 -27.29 -5.24 11.07
C TYR A 149 -25.83 -4.95 11.44
N ASP A 150 -25.57 -4.12 12.44
CA ASP A 150 -24.23 -3.73 12.87
C ASP A 150 -23.38 -4.94 13.30
N TYR A 151 -24.02 -5.87 14.03
CA TYR A 151 -23.41 -7.12 14.45
C TYR A 151 -23.19 -8.08 13.27
N VAL A 152 -24.13 -8.16 12.33
CA VAL A 152 -23.98 -8.99 11.12
C VAL A 152 -22.83 -8.49 10.25
N LEU A 153 -22.72 -7.16 10.08
CA LEU A 153 -21.67 -6.50 9.31
C LEU A 153 -20.30 -6.68 9.97
N LEU A 154 -20.24 -6.61 11.31
CA LEU A 154 -19.04 -6.91 12.10
C LEU A 154 -18.63 -8.38 12.03
N VAL A 155 -19.57 -9.32 12.11
CA VAL A 155 -19.29 -10.75 11.99
C VAL A 155 -18.82 -11.08 10.58
N ALA A 156 -19.46 -10.53 9.54
CA ALA A 156 -19.05 -10.73 8.16
C ALA A 156 -17.61 -10.25 7.91
N THR A 157 -17.20 -9.13 8.50
CA THR A 157 -15.84 -8.61 8.34
C THR A 157 -14.82 -9.35 9.15
N CYS A 158 -15.16 -9.75 10.37
CA CYS A 158 -14.32 -10.61 11.17
C CYS A 158 -14.06 -11.95 10.44
N MET A 159 -15.09 -12.51 9.79
CA MET A 159 -14.95 -13.70 8.95
C MET A 159 -14.07 -13.46 7.72
N LEU A 160 -14.22 -12.32 7.03
CA LEU A 160 -13.35 -11.96 5.91
C LEU A 160 -11.88 -11.77 6.34
N MET A 161 -11.65 -11.19 7.52
CA MET A 161 -10.33 -11.00 8.12
C MET A 161 -9.67 -12.34 8.46
N LEU A 162 -10.42 -13.25 9.07
CA LEU A 162 -9.96 -14.62 9.35
C LEU A 162 -9.67 -15.39 8.06
N LEU A 163 -10.49 -15.20 7.02
CA LEU A 163 -10.27 -15.80 5.71
C LEU A 163 -9.00 -15.26 5.04
N THR A 164 -8.74 -13.95 5.12
CA THR A 164 -7.48 -13.38 4.62
C THR A 164 -6.27 -13.93 5.39
N PHE A 165 -6.37 -14.06 6.71
CA PHE A 165 -5.29 -14.64 7.53
C PHE A 165 -5.07 -16.14 7.22
N TRP A 166 -6.13 -16.88 6.93
CA TRP A 166 -6.03 -18.28 6.52
C TRP A 166 -5.43 -18.45 5.12
N THR A 167 -5.75 -17.51 4.22
CA THR A 167 -5.32 -17.56 2.81
C THR A 167 -3.85 -17.16 2.65
N PHE A 168 -3.31 -16.35 3.57
CA PHE A 168 -1.88 -16.07 3.67
C PHE A 168 -1.26 -16.95 4.76
N PRO A 169 -0.81 -18.17 4.45
CA PRO A 169 -0.06 -18.97 5.40
C PRO A 169 1.27 -18.25 5.69
N PHE A 170 1.30 -17.50 6.79
CA PHE A 170 2.51 -16.95 7.41
C PHE A 170 3.57 -18.06 7.66
N SER A 171 3.15 -19.33 7.67
CA SER A 171 3.98 -20.52 7.83
C SER A 171 4.95 -20.82 6.67
N ASN A 172 4.87 -20.14 5.52
CA ASN A 172 5.89 -20.27 4.46
C ASN A 172 7.05 -19.25 4.58
N MET A 173 6.99 -18.29 5.53
CA MET A 173 8.06 -17.29 5.70
C MET A 173 9.22 -17.75 6.60
N GLU A 174 9.03 -18.74 7.47
CA GLU A 174 10.10 -19.26 8.36
C GLU A 174 11.09 -20.20 7.61
N ASN A 175 10.72 -20.74 6.45
CA ASN A 175 11.53 -21.76 5.74
C ASN A 175 12.36 -21.20 4.57
N GLN A 176 12.79 -19.93 4.61
CA GLN A 176 13.83 -19.47 3.71
C GLN A 176 15.15 -19.35 4.48
N PRO A 177 16.16 -20.19 4.20
CA PRO A 177 17.45 -20.09 4.86
C PRO A 177 18.06 -18.72 4.56
N SER A 178 18.50 -18.05 5.62
CA SER A 178 19.32 -16.85 5.62
C SER A 178 20.41 -16.92 4.52
N PRO A 179 20.64 -15.84 3.74
CA PRO A 179 21.73 -15.84 2.77
C PRO A 179 23.03 -16.06 3.53
N GLN A 180 23.67 -17.20 3.28
CA GLN A 180 25.03 -17.44 3.75
C GLN A 180 25.92 -16.38 3.11
N HIS A 181 26.57 -15.61 3.98
CA HIS A 181 27.66 -14.73 3.64
C HIS A 181 28.76 -15.56 2.97
N GLU A 182 28.88 -15.47 1.66
CA GLU A 182 29.98 -16.08 0.89
C GLU A 182 31.24 -15.23 1.08
N GLU A 183 31.80 -15.29 2.28
CA GLU A 183 33.23 -15.10 2.50
C GLU A 183 33.96 -16.30 1.88
N ASN A 184 34.52 -16.13 0.68
CA ASN A 184 35.85 -16.62 0.26
C ASN A 184 36.00 -16.62 -1.27
N HIS A 185 36.54 -15.53 -1.82
CA HIS A 185 37.45 -15.64 -2.96
C HIS A 185 38.78 -14.93 -2.62
N HIS A 186 39.69 -15.78 -2.11
CA HIS A 186 41.14 -15.62 -1.97
C HIS A 186 41.78 -14.71 -3.05
N MET A 187 42.55 -13.69 -2.67
CA MET A 187 44.01 -13.73 -2.44
C MET A 187 44.86 -14.21 -3.64
N MET A 188 45.85 -13.36 -3.99
CA MET A 188 47.12 -13.59 -4.72
C MET A 188 47.18 -13.27 -6.23
N ILE A 189 47.54 -12.02 -6.58
CA ILE A 189 48.68 -11.75 -7.48
C ILE A 189 49.47 -10.57 -6.89
N GLY A 190 50.71 -10.85 -6.47
CA GLY A 190 51.68 -9.86 -6.03
C GLY A 190 52.78 -9.60 -7.05
N LYS A 191 53.24 -8.34 -7.10
CA LYS A 191 54.62 -7.83 -7.38
C LYS A 191 54.57 -6.29 -7.33
N GLU A 192 54.81 -5.67 -6.16
CA GLU A 192 56.07 -5.01 -5.71
C GLU A 192 56.34 -3.61 -6.33
N PRO A 193 57.12 -2.70 -5.69
CA PRO A 193 57.10 -2.22 -4.30
C PRO A 193 57.21 -0.67 -4.21
N SER A 194 56.87 -0.03 -3.08
CA SER A 194 57.52 1.25 -2.70
C SER A 194 57.32 1.56 -1.20
N LYS A 195 58.31 1.17 -0.40
CA LYS A 195 58.61 1.84 0.87
C LYS A 195 59.81 2.75 0.63
N GLU A 196 59.59 4.01 0.23
CA GLU A 196 60.59 5.05 0.44
C GLU A 196 59.97 6.45 0.32
N LYS A 197 59.59 7.03 1.45
CA LYS A 197 59.73 8.46 1.82
C LYS A 197 58.98 8.74 3.11
N LYS A 198 59.56 8.29 4.23
CA LYS A 198 59.61 9.17 5.40
C LYS A 198 60.67 10.23 5.11
N GLN A 199 60.47 11.44 5.64
CA GLN A 199 61.34 12.62 5.61
C GLN A 199 61.19 13.60 4.44
N ALA A 200 60.18 14.47 4.57
CA ALA A 200 60.40 15.92 4.61
C ALA A 200 59.24 16.49 5.47
N CYS A 201 59.48 16.96 6.71
CA CYS A 201 59.75 18.37 7.01
C CYS A 201 58.63 19.27 6.46
N LYS A 202 57.87 20.09 7.19
CA LYS A 202 57.98 20.65 8.53
C LYS A 202 56.66 21.41 8.79
N ALA A 203 56.33 21.60 10.05
CA ALA A 203 55.20 22.41 10.52
C ALA A 203 55.16 23.83 9.93
N ASP A 204 53.96 24.37 9.74
CA ASP A 204 53.60 25.67 10.33
C ASP A 204 52.08 25.80 10.55
N PRO A 205 51.61 26.29 11.72
CA PRO A 205 50.22 26.53 12.05
C PRO A 205 49.88 28.02 11.92
N ASN A 206 48.92 28.39 11.08
CA ASN A 206 48.13 29.64 11.08
C ASN A 206 47.26 29.56 9.81
N THR A 207 45.95 29.70 9.84
CA THR A 207 45.27 30.99 10.02
C THR A 207 43.80 30.75 10.38
N TYR A 208 43.39 31.21 11.56
CA TYR A 208 42.01 31.58 11.89
C TYR A 208 41.76 33.02 11.42
N GLY A 209 40.59 33.31 10.83
CA GLY A 209 39.90 34.62 10.95
C GLY A 209 39.67 35.45 9.66
N GLY A 210 38.42 35.90 9.49
CA GLY A 210 37.95 37.04 8.66
C GLY A 210 37.60 36.66 7.21
N TYR A 211 36.40 36.90 6.67
CA TYR A 211 35.37 37.92 6.91
C TYR A 211 33.97 37.36 6.62
#